data_AF-A0A0F7SRQ1-F1
#
_entry.id   AF-A0A0F7SRQ1-F1
#
_cell.length_a   1.000
_cell.length_b   1.000
_cell.length_c   1.000
_cell.angle_alpha   90.00
_cell.angle_beta   90.00
_cell.angle_gamma   90.00
#
_symmetry.space_group_name_H-M   'P 1'
#
loop_
_entity.id
_entity.type
_entity.pdbx_description
1 polymer ?
#
loop_
_entity_poly.entity_id
_entity_poly.type
_entity_poly.pdbx_seq_one_letter_code
_entity_poly.pdbx_strand_id
1 'polypeptide(L)'
;MSLPTATLPPLSKVAVIGAGSLGLAQVKQLIDRGVQKKDIVVYEARDDVGGIWRFEEDAEDPSVYYTQAGQPLYLTSAGLNNPHSIPPSPMYKSLRTNLPNYVMAFRDNPFDKGTDIFPAHHRIQDYLRRFGEVHGLAQKCSVHRLFHTPSPASDAERWTIQSETDGQPFEEKFSHVVIANGHYNQPFIPYIPGLWNFKGKIAHSQSWRSAAEYQGKKLLIVGAKSSGSDIAHDLSLANLALPDSSNKSKIYLSTRTIPAEVFPEPLEQWTKQVQIVPSLRSVSSSGVITFSDGMTLGPEELDVVLFATGYNFAYSFIDQTKDEPWKSHSVVSPRLAVSREGDAERPPPEKVQPGLEGRVGGSAVHHLDGSCEMFYLPDPTIAFIGLAYWVVPFRLSEVQSRVIAYAWTQARQIPAELPPIQKSEELEGNPHAIGMPAEWLNTNGWLKAIGEGGQDGPGWHEATEEWIQQRTTAKAFRKELYGY
;
A
#
# COMPACT_ATOMS: atom_id res chain seq x y z
N MET A 1 13.72 10.61 19.33
CA MET A 1 15.14 10.28 19.63
C MET A 1 15.99 11.19 18.76
N SER A 2 17.13 11.69 19.27
CA SER A 2 18.12 12.40 18.46
C SER A 2 18.69 11.46 17.39
N LEU A 3 18.87 11.95 16.17
CA LEU A 3 19.51 11.19 15.08
C LEU A 3 20.90 10.73 15.53
N PRO A 4 21.34 9.50 15.19
CA PRO A 4 22.70 9.08 15.47
C PRO A 4 23.68 10.02 14.76
N THR A 5 24.59 10.64 15.51
CA THR A 5 25.68 11.48 15.00
C THR A 5 26.84 10.67 14.41
N ALA A 6 26.69 9.35 14.33
CA ALA A 6 27.71 8.44 13.81
C ALA A 6 27.69 8.43 12.28
N THR A 7 28.87 8.53 11.67
CA THR A 7 29.05 8.35 10.23
C THR A 7 28.57 6.96 9.82
N LEU A 8 27.73 6.90 8.78
CA LEU A 8 27.25 5.66 8.19
C LEU A 8 28.41 4.91 7.52
N PRO A 9 28.38 3.56 7.50
CA PRO A 9 29.37 2.78 6.78
C PRO A 9 29.37 3.12 5.28
N PRO A 10 30.46 2.85 4.55
CA PRO A 10 30.49 3.07 3.11
C PRO A 10 29.41 2.25 2.39
N LEU A 11 28.74 2.84 1.40
CA LEU A 11 27.88 2.10 0.47
C LEU A 11 28.75 1.36 -0.54
N SER A 12 28.95 0.06 -0.33
CA SER A 12 29.68 -0.84 -1.24
C SER A 12 28.74 -1.63 -2.14
N LYS A 13 27.56 -2.00 -1.62
CA LYS A 13 26.53 -2.78 -2.32
C LYS A 13 25.17 -2.55 -1.68
N VAL A 14 24.14 -2.32 -2.48
CA VAL A 14 22.79 -1.98 -2.04
C VAL A 14 21.75 -2.90 -2.65
N ALA A 15 20.85 -3.40 -1.81
CA ALA A 15 19.66 -4.12 -2.24
C ALA A 15 18.45 -3.17 -2.31
N VAL A 16 17.62 -3.31 -3.33
CA VAL A 16 16.31 -2.66 -3.45
C VAL A 16 15.25 -3.75 -3.53
N ILE A 17 14.41 -3.88 -2.51
CA ILE A 17 13.37 -4.90 -2.42
C ILE A 17 12.05 -4.33 -2.96
N GLY A 18 11.69 -4.73 -4.18
CA GLY A 18 10.54 -4.29 -4.96
C GLY A 18 10.96 -3.50 -6.20
N ALA A 19 10.44 -3.85 -7.37
CA ALA A 19 10.61 -3.10 -8.63
C ALA A 19 9.28 -2.44 -9.09
N GLY A 20 8.42 -2.08 -8.12
CA GLY A 20 7.35 -1.13 -8.35
C GLY A 20 7.88 0.30 -8.53
N SER A 21 6.97 1.28 -8.66
CA SER A 21 7.34 2.69 -8.84
C SER A 21 8.36 3.21 -7.80
N LEU A 22 8.24 2.75 -6.56
CA LEU A 22 9.12 3.13 -5.45
C LEU A 22 10.56 2.66 -5.66
N GLY A 23 10.74 1.37 -5.99
CA GLY A 23 12.06 0.80 -6.18
C GLY A 23 12.72 1.27 -7.46
N LEU A 24 11.95 1.46 -8.53
CA LEU A 24 12.46 2.06 -9.77
C LEU A 24 12.98 3.48 -9.53
N ALA A 25 12.25 4.31 -8.77
CA ALA A 25 12.73 5.63 -8.37
C ALA A 25 14.03 5.54 -7.57
N GLN A 26 14.15 4.57 -6.65
CA GLN A 26 15.35 4.37 -5.87
C GLN A 26 16.57 4.02 -6.72
N VAL A 27 16.42 3.06 -7.64
CA VAL A 27 17.49 2.65 -8.55
C VAL A 27 17.99 3.84 -9.36
N LYS A 28 17.07 4.63 -9.91
CA LYS A 28 17.41 5.84 -10.65
C LYS A 28 18.21 6.83 -9.80
N GLN A 29 17.73 7.17 -8.60
CA GLN A 29 18.39 8.18 -7.76
C GLN A 29 19.76 7.71 -7.24
N LEU A 30 19.97 6.41 -7.02
CA LEU A 30 21.28 5.85 -6.70
C LEU A 30 22.26 6.04 -7.87
N ILE A 31 21.84 5.74 -9.09
CA ILE A 31 22.64 5.91 -10.31
C ILE A 31 22.98 7.38 -10.54
N ASP A 32 21.99 8.28 -10.42
CA ASP A 32 22.16 9.73 -10.58
C ASP A 32 23.16 10.31 -9.56
N ARG A 33 23.33 9.64 -8.41
CA ARG A 33 24.30 10.00 -7.35
C ARG A 33 25.63 9.23 -7.47
N GLY A 34 25.85 8.52 -8.57
CA GLY A 34 27.13 7.89 -8.91
C GLY A 34 27.33 6.45 -8.44
N VAL A 35 26.30 5.80 -7.86
CA VAL A 35 26.37 4.38 -7.53
C VAL A 35 26.41 3.57 -8.82
N GLN A 36 27.37 2.66 -8.92
CA GLN A 36 27.52 1.85 -10.14
C GLN A 36 26.39 0.83 -10.23
N LYS A 37 25.84 0.61 -11.44
CA LYS A 37 24.75 -0.35 -11.67
C LYS A 37 25.05 -1.75 -11.13
N LYS A 38 26.31 -2.20 -11.21
CA LYS A 38 26.75 -3.52 -10.71
C LYS A 38 26.66 -3.69 -9.18
N ASP A 39 26.60 -2.58 -8.45
CA ASP A 39 26.55 -2.57 -6.98
C ASP A 39 25.11 -2.41 -6.46
N ILE A 40 24.12 -2.34 -7.37
CA ILE A 40 22.69 -2.27 -7.08
C ILE A 40 22.05 -3.60 -7.47
N VAL A 41 21.44 -4.29 -6.50
CA VAL A 41 20.68 -5.52 -6.75
C VAL A 41 19.21 -5.24 -6.48
N VAL A 42 18.34 -5.55 -7.44
CA VAL A 42 16.90 -5.34 -7.33
C VAL A 42 16.20 -6.68 -7.24
N TYR A 43 15.32 -6.81 -6.25
CA TYR A 43 14.50 -7.99 -6.04
C TYR A 43 13.05 -7.68 -6.39
N GLU A 44 12.45 -8.41 -7.32
CA GLU A 44 11.03 -8.29 -7.66
C GLU A 44 10.39 -9.66 -7.72
N ALA A 45 9.41 -9.90 -6.84
CA ALA A 45 8.78 -11.20 -6.71
C ALA A 45 7.74 -11.49 -7.81
N ARG A 46 7.33 -10.46 -8.57
CA ARG A 46 6.53 -10.59 -9.80
C ARG A 46 7.43 -10.89 -11.00
N ASP A 47 6.81 -11.33 -12.08
CA ASP A 47 7.46 -11.59 -13.37
C ASP A 47 7.78 -10.32 -14.18
N ASP A 48 7.39 -9.14 -13.68
CA ASP A 48 7.57 -7.85 -14.35
C ASP A 48 7.64 -6.72 -13.32
N VAL A 49 8.19 -5.58 -13.75
CA VAL A 49 8.26 -4.34 -12.95
C VAL A 49 6.88 -3.69 -12.82
N GLY A 50 6.79 -2.59 -12.06
CA GLY A 50 5.57 -1.79 -11.93
C GLY A 50 4.72 -2.13 -10.69
N GLY A 51 5.03 -3.23 -10.01
CA GLY A 51 4.43 -3.57 -8.71
C GLY A 51 2.92 -3.78 -8.82
N ILE A 52 2.13 -2.97 -8.10
CA ILE A 52 0.67 -3.11 -8.14
C ILE A 52 0.08 -2.82 -9.52
N TRP A 53 0.72 -2.03 -10.39
CA TRP A 53 0.12 -1.64 -11.68
C TRP A 53 -0.04 -2.79 -12.68
N ARG A 54 0.61 -3.94 -12.41
CA ARG A 54 0.44 -5.17 -13.17
C ARG A 54 -0.92 -5.78 -12.86
N PHE A 55 -1.87 -5.61 -13.76
CA PHE A 55 -3.20 -6.23 -13.66
C PHE A 55 -3.14 -7.73 -13.97
N GLU A 56 -3.92 -8.50 -13.21
CA GLU A 56 -4.00 -9.96 -13.30
C GLU A 56 -5.48 -10.35 -13.45
N GLU A 57 -5.90 -10.63 -14.69
CA GLU A 57 -7.31 -10.92 -15.00
C GLU A 57 -7.75 -12.23 -14.33
N ASP A 58 -6.98 -13.30 -14.49
CA ASP A 58 -7.27 -14.64 -13.94
C ASP A 58 -6.57 -14.90 -12.59
N ALA A 59 -6.61 -13.92 -11.70
CA ALA A 59 -6.04 -14.06 -10.36
C ALA A 59 -6.85 -15.04 -9.49
N GLU A 60 -6.16 -15.83 -8.65
CA GLU A 60 -6.81 -16.68 -7.64
C GLU A 60 -7.64 -15.83 -6.67
N ASP A 61 -8.89 -16.23 -6.44
CA ASP A 61 -9.81 -15.61 -5.48
C ASP A 61 -9.42 -16.00 -4.04
N PRO A 62 -8.96 -15.06 -3.19
CA PRO A 62 -8.54 -15.39 -1.84
C PRO A 62 -9.72 -15.73 -0.93
N SER A 63 -9.43 -16.44 0.16
CA SER A 63 -10.39 -16.80 1.21
C SER A 63 -10.00 -16.20 2.56
N VAL A 64 -10.97 -16.09 3.47
CA VAL A 64 -10.73 -15.65 4.84
C VAL A 64 -10.38 -16.84 5.72
N TYR A 65 -9.27 -16.71 6.44
CA TYR A 65 -8.82 -17.63 7.48
C TYR A 65 -8.71 -16.89 8.80
N TYR A 66 -8.98 -17.58 9.92
CA TYR A 66 -9.00 -16.95 11.24
C TYR A 66 -7.86 -17.49 12.12
N THR A 67 -7.18 -16.59 12.83
CA THR A 67 -6.28 -16.99 13.93
C THR A 67 -7.07 -17.55 15.11
N GLN A 68 -6.38 -18.13 16.10
CA GLN A 68 -7.03 -18.56 17.34
C GLN A 68 -7.75 -17.41 18.08
N ALA A 69 -7.24 -16.17 17.93
CA ALA A 69 -7.86 -14.97 18.50
C ALA A 69 -9.02 -14.42 17.66
N GLY A 70 -9.40 -15.09 16.56
CA GLY A 70 -10.47 -14.65 15.67
C GLY A 70 -10.08 -13.55 14.67
N GLN A 71 -8.79 -13.18 14.58
CA GLN A 71 -8.35 -12.18 13.61
C GLN A 71 -8.42 -12.78 12.19
N PRO A 72 -9.16 -12.16 11.26
CA PRO A 72 -9.20 -12.60 9.87
C PRO A 72 -7.91 -12.23 9.12
N LEU A 73 -7.44 -13.16 8.29
CA LEU A 73 -6.45 -12.95 7.23
C LEU A 73 -7.08 -13.35 5.89
N TYR A 74 -6.92 -12.53 4.86
CA TYR A 74 -7.41 -12.80 3.51
C TYR A 74 -6.23 -13.31 2.66
N LEU A 75 -6.23 -14.61 2.37
CA LEU A 75 -5.08 -15.32 1.77
C LEU A 75 -5.52 -16.18 0.59
N THR A 76 -4.66 -16.26 -0.42
CA THR A 76 -4.76 -17.31 -1.45
C THR A 76 -4.30 -18.65 -0.88
N SER A 77 -4.57 -19.74 -1.59
CA SER A 77 -4.06 -21.07 -1.26
C SER A 77 -2.52 -21.07 -1.21
N ALA A 78 -1.88 -20.35 -2.14
CA ALA A 78 -0.44 -20.16 -2.13
C ALA A 78 0.04 -19.38 -0.89
N GLY A 79 -0.64 -18.28 -0.52
CA GLY A 79 -0.32 -17.47 0.67
C GLY A 79 -0.57 -18.17 2.00
N LEU A 80 -1.52 -19.11 2.03
CA LEU A 80 -1.75 -19.98 3.18
C LEU A 80 -0.53 -20.89 3.41
N ASN A 81 -0.07 -21.56 2.35
CA ASN A 81 1.02 -22.54 2.41
C ASN A 81 2.41 -21.89 2.50
N ASN A 82 2.61 -20.73 1.88
CA ASN A 82 3.87 -20.00 1.85
C ASN A 82 3.65 -18.53 2.24
N PRO A 83 4.13 -18.08 3.42
CA PRO A 83 3.99 -16.68 3.85
C PRO A 83 4.74 -15.69 2.96
N HIS A 84 5.68 -16.14 2.13
CA HIS A 84 6.40 -15.32 1.16
C HIS A 84 5.69 -15.23 -0.19
N SER A 85 4.58 -15.97 -0.40
CA SER A 85 3.79 -15.85 -1.61
C SER A 85 3.23 -14.44 -1.73
N ILE A 86 3.40 -13.86 -2.91
CA ILE A 86 2.86 -12.54 -3.21
C ILE A 86 1.39 -12.67 -3.58
N PRO A 87 0.50 -11.88 -2.96
CA PRO A 87 -0.90 -11.89 -3.34
C PRO A 87 -1.10 -11.17 -4.68
N PRO A 88 -2.21 -11.49 -5.39
CA PRO A 88 -2.52 -10.83 -6.65
C PRO A 88 -2.55 -9.31 -6.53
N SER A 89 -2.21 -8.62 -7.61
CA SER A 89 -2.38 -7.18 -7.70
C SER A 89 -3.82 -6.75 -7.35
N PRO A 90 -4.01 -5.60 -6.66
CA PRO A 90 -5.33 -5.03 -6.40
C PRO A 90 -5.91 -4.24 -7.57
N MET A 91 -5.27 -4.21 -8.74
CA MET A 91 -5.81 -3.52 -9.91
C MET A 91 -7.06 -4.24 -10.45
N TYR A 92 -7.99 -3.45 -10.98
CA TYR A 92 -9.23 -3.92 -11.58
C TYR A 92 -9.43 -3.28 -12.96
N LYS A 93 -10.26 -3.91 -13.79
CA LYS A 93 -10.33 -3.67 -15.23
C LYS A 93 -10.71 -2.24 -15.60
N SER A 94 -11.65 -1.64 -14.86
CA SER A 94 -12.11 -0.26 -15.08
C SER A 94 -11.24 0.79 -14.40
N LEU A 95 -10.16 0.40 -13.69
CA LEU A 95 -9.35 1.34 -12.93
C LEU A 95 -8.71 2.39 -13.84
N ARG A 96 -9.05 3.64 -13.53
CA ARG A 96 -8.33 4.84 -13.96
C ARG A 96 -7.68 5.50 -12.76
N THR A 97 -6.59 6.21 -12.99
CA THR A 97 -5.92 6.94 -11.92
C THR A 97 -6.87 7.95 -11.26
N ASN A 98 -6.64 8.22 -9.99
CA ASN A 98 -7.34 9.28 -9.26
C ASN A 98 -6.57 10.62 -9.27
N LEU A 99 -5.43 10.65 -9.97
CA LEU A 99 -4.57 11.82 -10.16
C LEU A 99 -4.35 12.05 -11.65
N PRO A 100 -4.32 13.31 -12.11
CA PRO A 100 -3.92 13.62 -13.47
C PRO A 100 -2.49 13.14 -13.78
N ASN A 101 -2.25 12.74 -15.04
CA ASN A 101 -0.97 12.21 -15.50
C ASN A 101 0.21 13.16 -15.20
N TYR A 102 0.01 14.47 -15.36
CA TYR A 102 1.01 15.52 -15.12
C TYR A 102 1.24 15.82 -13.64
N VAL A 103 0.27 15.49 -12.76
CA VAL A 103 0.47 15.56 -11.31
C VAL A 103 1.28 14.36 -10.85
N MET A 104 0.98 13.17 -11.36
CA MET A 104 1.55 11.91 -10.89
C MET A 104 2.88 11.50 -11.52
N ALA A 105 3.28 12.04 -12.67
CA ALA A 105 4.52 11.63 -13.34
C ALA A 105 5.76 11.80 -12.45
N PHE A 106 6.81 11.01 -12.71
CA PHE A 106 8.15 11.34 -12.20
C PHE A 106 8.60 12.66 -12.80
N ARG A 107 9.35 13.47 -12.04
CA ARG A 107 9.65 14.87 -12.37
C ARG A 107 10.34 15.03 -13.72
N ASP A 108 11.27 14.13 -14.02
CA ASP A 108 12.08 14.17 -15.24
C ASP A 108 11.64 13.16 -16.31
N ASN A 109 10.50 12.49 -16.10
CA ASN A 109 9.96 11.51 -17.02
C ASN A 109 8.45 11.72 -17.19
N PRO A 110 8.01 12.72 -17.98
CA PRO A 110 6.59 12.96 -18.23
C PRO A 110 5.94 11.80 -19.02
N PHE A 111 4.62 11.71 -18.97
CA PHE A 111 3.86 10.82 -19.86
C PHE A 111 3.92 11.31 -21.30
N ASP A 112 3.72 10.39 -22.25
CA ASP A 112 3.70 10.71 -23.67
C ASP A 112 2.55 11.66 -24.02
N LYS A 113 2.77 12.50 -25.03
CA LYS A 113 1.73 13.33 -25.62
C LYS A 113 0.55 12.46 -26.07
N GLY A 114 -0.67 12.88 -25.73
CA GLY A 114 -1.90 12.15 -26.07
C GLY A 114 -2.30 11.09 -25.04
N THR A 115 -1.54 10.89 -23.97
CA THR A 115 -2.00 10.09 -22.83
C THR A 115 -3.23 10.75 -22.18
N ASP A 116 -4.27 9.96 -21.89
CA ASP A 116 -5.46 10.42 -21.15
C ASP A 116 -5.07 11.17 -19.87
N ILE A 117 -5.84 12.20 -19.49
CA ILE A 117 -5.60 12.98 -18.26
C ILE A 117 -5.58 12.05 -17.03
N PHE A 118 -6.52 11.12 -16.94
CA PHE A 118 -6.56 10.07 -15.92
C PHE A 118 -6.41 8.70 -16.61
N PRO A 119 -5.16 8.23 -16.80
CA PRO A 119 -4.90 7.03 -17.58
C PRO A 119 -5.49 5.78 -16.93
N ALA A 120 -5.80 4.78 -17.75
CA ALA A 120 -6.10 3.43 -17.26
C ALA A 120 -4.84 2.74 -16.70
N HIS A 121 -5.02 1.77 -15.81
CA HIS A 121 -3.91 1.06 -15.14
C HIS A 121 -2.84 0.51 -16.10
N HIS A 122 -3.22 -0.02 -17.28
CA HIS A 122 -2.28 -0.57 -18.25
C HIS A 122 -1.33 0.50 -18.84
N ARG A 123 -1.80 1.75 -19.01
CA ARG A 123 -0.95 2.87 -19.43
C ARG A 123 0.08 3.24 -18.38
N ILE A 124 -0.25 3.05 -17.10
CA ILE A 124 0.69 3.25 -16.01
C ILE A 124 1.72 2.12 -15.96
N GLN A 125 1.29 0.87 -16.20
CA GLN A 125 2.21 -0.27 -16.34
C GLN A 125 3.22 -0.03 -17.48
N ASP A 126 2.75 0.40 -18.66
CA ASP A 126 3.63 0.72 -19.80
C ASP A 126 4.60 1.86 -19.47
N TYR A 127 4.12 2.91 -18.80
CA TYR A 127 4.97 4.01 -18.32
C TYR A 127 6.08 3.52 -17.38
N LEU A 128 5.77 2.65 -16.42
CA LEU A 128 6.74 2.10 -15.45
C LEU A 128 7.72 1.12 -16.09
N ARG A 129 7.29 0.32 -17.07
CA ARG A 129 8.20 -0.53 -17.87
C ARG A 129 9.26 0.29 -18.56
N ARG A 130 8.86 1.34 -19.30
CA ARG A 130 9.82 2.23 -19.99
C ARG A 130 10.75 2.93 -19.01
N PHE A 131 10.23 3.40 -17.89
CA PHE A 131 11.05 3.99 -16.83
C PHE A 131 12.07 2.98 -16.28
N GLY A 132 11.68 1.72 -16.09
CA GLY A 132 12.56 0.63 -15.67
C GLY A 132 13.59 0.20 -16.73
N GLU A 133 13.24 0.24 -18.02
CA GLU A 133 14.15 -0.09 -19.14
C GLU A 133 15.38 0.82 -19.19
N VAL A 134 15.25 2.11 -18.82
CA VAL A 134 16.39 3.04 -18.67
C VAL A 134 17.44 2.50 -17.67
N HIS A 135 17.00 1.65 -16.74
CA HIS A 135 17.84 1.03 -15.72
C HIS A 135 18.14 -0.46 -15.99
N GLY A 136 17.42 -1.12 -16.89
CA GLY A 136 17.70 -2.48 -17.38
C GLY A 136 17.32 -3.61 -16.41
N LEU A 137 16.12 -3.54 -15.83
CA LEU A 137 15.66 -4.50 -14.80
C LEU A 137 14.63 -5.50 -15.36
N ALA A 138 14.88 -6.81 -15.25
CA ALA A 138 13.86 -7.85 -15.09
C ALA A 138 14.49 -9.25 -14.93
N GLN A 139 14.50 -9.75 -13.71
CA GLN A 139 14.48 -11.18 -13.39
C GLN A 139 13.60 -11.34 -12.16
N LYS A 140 12.66 -12.28 -12.19
CA LYS A 140 11.79 -12.58 -11.05
C LYS A 140 12.63 -13.14 -9.90
N CYS A 141 12.60 -12.48 -8.76
CA CYS A 141 13.28 -12.90 -7.56
C CYS A 141 12.51 -12.51 -6.29
N SER A 142 12.18 -13.51 -5.47
CA SER A 142 11.47 -13.32 -4.20
C SER A 142 12.45 -13.27 -3.03
N VAL A 143 12.27 -12.32 -2.12
CA VAL A 143 13.02 -12.27 -0.86
C VAL A 143 12.24 -13.03 0.22
N HIS A 144 12.93 -13.93 0.92
CA HIS A 144 12.36 -14.77 1.98
C HIS A 144 12.84 -14.37 3.37
N ARG A 145 14.03 -13.78 3.48
CA ARG A 145 14.56 -13.35 4.78
C ARG A 145 15.56 -12.20 4.61
N LEU A 146 15.48 -11.23 5.51
CA LEU A 146 16.43 -10.13 5.65
C LEU A 146 16.80 -10.05 7.13
N PHE A 147 18.09 -10.07 7.45
CA PHE A 147 18.58 -10.03 8.83
C PHE A 147 20.01 -9.50 8.90
N HIS A 148 20.45 -9.07 10.09
CA HIS A 148 21.85 -8.73 10.32
C HIS A 148 22.74 -9.96 10.09
N THR A 149 23.79 -9.78 9.29
CA THR A 149 24.84 -10.78 9.10
C THR A 149 25.49 -11.09 10.45
N PRO A 150 25.50 -12.37 10.89
CA PRO A 150 26.11 -12.74 12.16
C PRO A 150 27.59 -12.39 12.21
N SER A 151 28.04 -11.93 13.39
CA SER A 151 29.42 -11.51 13.64
C SER A 151 30.46 -12.61 13.33
N PRO A 152 31.67 -12.25 12.84
CA PRO A 152 32.14 -10.90 12.58
C PRO A 152 31.75 -10.42 11.18
N ALA A 153 30.72 -9.58 11.11
CA ALA A 153 30.46 -8.77 9.93
C ALA A 153 31.47 -7.62 9.97
N SER A 154 32.31 -7.50 8.94
CA SER A 154 32.90 -6.20 8.67
C SER A 154 31.76 -5.20 8.44
N ASP A 155 31.94 -3.93 8.83
CA ASP A 155 30.95 -2.87 8.60
C ASP A 155 30.43 -2.78 7.15
N ALA A 156 31.17 -3.32 6.18
CA ALA A 156 30.86 -3.31 4.75
C ALA A 156 29.74 -4.28 4.29
N GLU A 157 29.42 -5.35 5.03
CA GLU A 157 28.46 -6.38 4.60
C GLU A 157 27.66 -6.89 5.81
N ARG A 158 26.77 -6.00 6.29
CA ARG A 158 26.02 -6.17 7.55
C ARG A 158 24.63 -6.76 7.38
N TRP A 159 24.09 -6.80 6.16
CA TRP A 159 22.78 -7.36 5.87
C TRP A 159 22.91 -8.63 5.05
N THR A 160 22.26 -9.69 5.48
CA THR A 160 22.10 -10.91 4.70
C THR A 160 20.67 -10.96 4.16
N ILE A 161 20.54 -11.15 2.84
CA ILE A 161 19.27 -11.41 2.16
C ILE A 161 19.28 -12.85 1.68
N GLN A 162 18.26 -13.61 2.07
CA GLN A 162 17.93 -14.92 1.50
C GLN A 162 16.76 -14.75 0.55
N SER A 163 16.93 -15.25 -0.66
CA SER A 163 16.01 -15.04 -1.77
C SER A 163 15.97 -16.26 -2.68
N GLU A 164 15.02 -16.28 -3.60
CA GLU A 164 14.80 -17.38 -4.52
C GLU A 164 14.54 -16.86 -5.93
N THR A 165 15.16 -17.51 -6.91
CA THR A 165 14.91 -17.30 -8.34
C THR A 165 14.66 -18.66 -8.97
N ASP A 166 13.53 -18.85 -9.64
CA ASP A 166 13.17 -20.12 -10.30
C ASP A 166 13.31 -21.37 -9.39
N GLY A 167 12.91 -21.25 -8.12
CA GLY A 167 13.02 -22.32 -7.13
C GLY A 167 14.44 -22.55 -6.59
N GLN A 168 15.43 -21.80 -7.06
CA GLN A 168 16.80 -21.88 -6.58
C GLN A 168 17.04 -20.84 -5.48
N PRO A 169 17.28 -21.28 -4.23
CA PRO A 169 17.60 -20.36 -3.15
C PRO A 169 19.02 -19.81 -3.33
N PHE A 170 19.20 -18.55 -2.98
CA PHE A 170 20.50 -17.91 -2.89
C PHE A 170 20.55 -16.97 -1.70
N GLU A 171 21.78 -16.70 -1.26
CA GLU A 171 22.06 -15.79 -0.16
C GLU A 171 23.11 -14.79 -0.62
N GLU A 172 22.87 -13.52 -0.32
CA GLU A 172 23.76 -12.44 -0.69
C GLU A 172 23.84 -11.39 0.42
N LYS A 173 25.00 -10.74 0.53
CA LYS A 173 25.28 -9.75 1.56
C LYS A 173 25.30 -8.34 1.00
N PHE A 174 24.87 -7.39 1.82
CA PHE A 174 24.71 -6.00 1.45
C PHE A 174 25.21 -5.05 2.56
N SER A 175 25.68 -3.88 2.13
CA SER A 175 25.98 -2.77 3.04
C SER A 175 24.71 -2.02 3.44
N HIS A 176 23.76 -1.90 2.51
CA HIS A 176 22.53 -1.10 2.64
C HIS A 176 21.35 -1.82 1.99
N VAL A 177 20.14 -1.58 2.48
CA VAL A 177 18.91 -2.14 1.88
C VAL A 177 17.81 -1.09 1.87
N VAL A 178 17.17 -0.91 0.72
CA VAL A 178 15.93 -0.14 0.59
C VAL A 178 14.76 -1.11 0.49
N ILE A 179 13.79 -0.94 1.39
CA ILE A 179 12.54 -1.69 1.39
C ILE A 179 11.49 -0.86 0.65
N ALA A 180 11.18 -1.28 -0.58
CA ALA A 180 10.29 -0.64 -1.53
C ALA A 180 9.14 -1.56 -1.96
N ASN A 181 8.73 -2.49 -1.08
CA ASN A 181 7.74 -3.53 -1.37
C ASN A 181 6.29 -3.02 -1.40
N GLY A 182 6.05 -1.77 -1.00
CA GLY A 182 4.74 -1.17 -0.88
C GLY A 182 3.93 -1.74 0.29
N HIS A 183 2.73 -1.19 0.51
CA HIS A 183 1.87 -1.53 1.66
C HIS A 183 0.41 -1.80 1.26
N TYR A 184 0.15 -2.13 0.00
CA TYR A 184 -1.16 -2.59 -0.50
C TYR A 184 -1.15 -4.06 -0.92
N ASN A 185 -0.43 -4.87 -0.15
CA ASN A 185 -0.27 -6.31 -0.38
C ASN A 185 -0.98 -7.16 0.68
N GLN A 186 -1.11 -6.73 1.94
CA GLN A 186 -1.83 -7.50 2.97
C GLN A 186 -3.17 -6.85 3.31
N PRO A 187 -4.30 -7.38 2.80
CA PRO A 187 -5.63 -6.88 3.11
C PRO A 187 -5.91 -6.79 4.61
N PHE A 188 -6.53 -5.70 5.04
CA PHE A 188 -7.00 -5.55 6.41
C PHE A 188 -8.50 -5.82 6.47
N ILE A 189 -8.89 -6.91 7.12
CA ILE A 189 -10.28 -7.16 7.53
C ILE A 189 -10.34 -6.93 9.05
N PRO A 190 -11.23 -6.04 9.55
CA PRO A 190 -11.38 -5.85 10.99
C PRO A 190 -11.96 -7.11 11.63
N TYR A 191 -11.60 -7.36 12.88
CA TYR A 191 -12.32 -8.34 13.68
C TYR A 191 -13.76 -7.88 13.88
N ILE A 192 -14.68 -8.79 13.61
CA ILE A 192 -16.12 -8.60 13.78
C ILE A 192 -16.63 -9.89 14.45
N PRO A 193 -17.24 -9.78 15.66
CA PRO A 193 -17.78 -10.94 16.37
C PRO A 193 -18.70 -11.78 15.47
N GLY A 194 -18.41 -13.08 15.42
CA GLY A 194 -19.20 -14.05 14.68
C GLY A 194 -19.09 -13.96 13.15
N LEU A 195 -18.18 -13.16 12.58
CA LEU A 195 -18.03 -13.03 11.11
C LEU A 195 -17.88 -14.39 10.40
N TRP A 196 -17.25 -15.37 11.04
CA TRP A 196 -17.12 -16.76 10.58
C TRP A 196 -18.46 -17.52 10.41
N ASN A 197 -19.57 -16.97 10.92
CA ASN A 197 -20.92 -17.51 10.77
C ASN A 197 -21.61 -17.04 9.47
N PHE A 198 -21.08 -16.01 8.80
CA PHE A 198 -21.64 -15.54 7.53
C PHE A 198 -21.60 -16.65 6.49
N LYS A 199 -22.73 -16.85 5.78
CA LYS A 199 -22.90 -17.98 4.86
C LYS A 199 -22.51 -17.65 3.42
N GLY A 200 -22.50 -16.37 3.06
CA GLY A 200 -22.09 -15.89 1.75
C GLY A 200 -20.58 -15.73 1.61
N LYS A 201 -20.15 -15.10 0.51
CA LYS A 201 -18.75 -14.83 0.23
C LYS A 201 -18.24 -13.65 1.08
N ILE A 202 -17.12 -13.82 1.76
CA ILE A 202 -16.36 -12.69 2.30
C ILE A 202 -15.24 -12.36 1.32
N ALA A 203 -15.19 -11.12 0.87
CA ALA A 203 -14.21 -10.62 -0.09
C ALA A 203 -13.51 -9.37 0.45
N HIS A 204 -12.41 -8.99 -0.20
CA HIS A 204 -11.74 -7.71 0.04
C HIS A 204 -11.63 -6.93 -1.28
N SER A 205 -11.52 -5.61 -1.24
CA SER A 205 -11.34 -4.78 -2.44
C SER A 205 -10.11 -5.15 -3.27
N GLN A 206 -9.16 -5.87 -2.68
CA GLN A 206 -7.97 -6.40 -3.36
C GLN A 206 -8.30 -7.47 -4.41
N SER A 207 -9.39 -8.23 -4.22
CA SER A 207 -9.85 -9.24 -5.19
C SER A 207 -10.93 -8.71 -6.13
N TRP A 208 -11.31 -7.42 -6.04
CA TRP A 208 -12.19 -6.81 -7.04
C TRP A 208 -11.49 -6.82 -8.40
N ARG A 209 -12.20 -7.28 -9.44
CA ARG A 209 -11.69 -7.32 -10.83
C ARG A 209 -12.65 -6.64 -11.79
N SER A 210 -13.94 -6.92 -11.66
CA SER A 210 -14.98 -6.27 -12.45
C SER A 210 -16.34 -6.29 -11.76
N ALA A 211 -17.19 -5.30 -12.07
CA ALA A 211 -18.59 -5.30 -11.66
C ALA A 211 -19.39 -6.53 -12.18
N ALA A 212 -19.00 -7.08 -13.33
CA ALA A 212 -19.67 -8.22 -13.95
C ALA A 212 -19.72 -9.47 -13.05
N GLU A 213 -18.68 -9.71 -12.25
CA GLU A 213 -18.62 -10.83 -11.29
C GLU A 213 -19.64 -10.75 -10.16
N TYR A 214 -20.19 -9.56 -9.94
CA TYR A 214 -21.12 -9.26 -8.85
C TYR A 214 -22.51 -8.87 -9.35
N GLN A 215 -22.76 -8.97 -10.65
CA GLN A 215 -24.06 -8.68 -11.25
C GLN A 215 -25.15 -9.60 -10.66
N GLY A 216 -26.30 -9.02 -10.31
CA GLY A 216 -27.45 -9.73 -9.74
C GLY A 216 -27.30 -10.14 -8.26
N LYS A 217 -26.16 -9.86 -7.62
CA LYS A 217 -25.89 -10.22 -6.22
C LYS A 217 -26.31 -9.11 -5.25
N LYS A 218 -26.60 -9.48 -4.00
CA LYS A 218 -26.82 -8.57 -2.86
C LYS A 218 -25.51 -8.38 -2.09
N LEU A 219 -24.92 -7.20 -2.20
CA LEU A 219 -23.58 -6.88 -1.70
C LEU A 219 -23.62 -5.90 -0.54
N LEU A 220 -22.87 -6.19 0.52
CA LEU A 220 -22.50 -5.25 1.56
C LEU A 220 -21.03 -4.84 1.39
N ILE A 221 -20.79 -3.60 0.97
CA ILE A 221 -19.47 -2.99 0.90
C ILE A 221 -19.16 -2.34 2.24
N VAL A 222 -18.09 -2.74 2.92
CA VAL A 222 -17.69 -2.20 4.23
C VAL A 222 -16.53 -1.23 4.05
N GLY A 223 -16.80 0.06 4.31
CA GLY A 223 -15.85 1.16 4.12
C GLY A 223 -16.19 2.01 2.90
N ALA A 224 -16.25 3.34 3.06
CA ALA A 224 -16.66 4.29 2.02
C ALA A 224 -15.58 5.36 1.70
N LYS A 225 -14.30 4.99 1.85
CA LYS A 225 -13.18 5.77 1.29
C LYS A 225 -13.01 5.41 -0.20
N SER A 226 -11.90 5.81 -0.83
CA SER A 226 -11.67 5.67 -2.28
C SER A 226 -12.07 4.31 -2.86
N SER A 227 -11.58 3.20 -2.31
CA SER A 227 -11.90 1.86 -2.85
C SER A 227 -13.38 1.49 -2.74
N GLY A 228 -14.02 1.76 -1.60
CA GLY A 228 -15.42 1.39 -1.41
C GLY A 228 -16.36 2.24 -2.26
N SER A 229 -16.06 3.53 -2.39
CA SER A 229 -16.78 4.46 -3.26
C SER A 229 -16.60 4.12 -4.74
N ASP A 230 -15.36 3.82 -5.18
CA ASP A 230 -15.08 3.40 -6.56
C ASP A 230 -15.82 2.08 -6.89
N ILE A 231 -15.80 1.08 -6.00
CA ILE A 231 -16.50 -0.20 -6.21
C ILE A 231 -18.02 0.00 -6.26
N ALA A 232 -18.58 0.79 -5.34
CA ALA A 232 -20.01 1.10 -5.33
C ALA A 232 -20.42 1.83 -6.62
N HIS A 233 -19.61 2.79 -7.07
CA HIS A 233 -19.82 3.50 -8.33
C HIS A 233 -19.73 2.57 -9.55
N ASP A 234 -18.67 1.76 -9.68
CA ASP A 234 -18.46 0.81 -10.79
C ASP A 234 -19.65 -0.16 -10.93
N LEU A 235 -20.10 -0.73 -9.81
CA LEU A 235 -21.26 -1.62 -9.79
C LEU A 235 -22.59 -0.90 -10.07
N SER A 236 -22.71 0.36 -9.63
CA SER A 236 -23.91 1.18 -9.89
C SER A 236 -24.03 1.55 -11.37
N LEU A 237 -22.90 1.85 -12.04
CA LEU A 237 -22.86 2.07 -13.48
C LEU A 237 -23.23 0.80 -14.26
N ALA A 238 -22.73 -0.37 -13.84
CA ALA A 238 -23.13 -1.64 -14.43
C ALA A 238 -24.64 -1.89 -14.30
N ASN A 239 -25.24 -1.60 -13.13
CA ASN A 239 -26.68 -1.66 -12.92
C ASN A 239 -27.48 -0.70 -13.82
N LEU A 240 -26.96 0.51 -14.06
CA LEU A 240 -27.61 1.52 -14.91
C LEU A 240 -27.53 1.15 -16.39
N ALA A 241 -26.50 0.44 -16.81
CA ALA A 241 -26.35 -0.05 -18.18
C ALA A 241 -27.31 -1.21 -18.53
N LEU A 242 -27.91 -1.86 -17.52
CA LEU A 242 -28.88 -2.94 -17.74
C LEU A 242 -30.26 -2.42 -18.16
N PRO A 243 -30.91 -3.06 -19.17
CA PRO A 243 -32.21 -2.63 -19.67
C PRO A 243 -33.38 -2.93 -18.71
N ASP A 244 -33.24 -3.92 -17.83
CA ASP A 244 -34.26 -4.34 -16.87
C ASP A 244 -33.66 -4.50 -15.45
N SER A 245 -34.53 -4.41 -14.46
CA SER A 245 -34.28 -4.57 -13.02
C SER A 245 -33.95 -5.99 -12.57
N SER A 246 -34.35 -7.03 -13.33
CA SER A 246 -34.29 -8.43 -12.89
C SER A 246 -32.89 -8.96 -12.60
N ASN A 247 -31.84 -8.34 -13.14
CA ASN A 247 -30.45 -8.72 -12.93
C ASN A 247 -29.61 -7.63 -12.24
N LYS A 248 -30.23 -6.59 -11.66
CA LYS A 248 -29.50 -5.53 -10.95
C LYS A 248 -29.02 -6.01 -9.59
N SER A 249 -27.78 -5.69 -9.25
CA SER A 249 -27.22 -5.97 -7.92
C SER A 249 -27.83 -5.05 -6.87
N LYS A 250 -28.05 -5.55 -5.66
CA LYS A 250 -28.45 -4.71 -4.51
C LYS A 250 -27.19 -4.26 -3.78
N ILE A 251 -26.99 -2.95 -3.62
CA ILE A 251 -25.75 -2.39 -3.10
C ILE A 251 -26.01 -1.73 -1.75
N TYR A 252 -25.43 -2.30 -0.69
CA TYR A 252 -25.32 -1.65 0.61
C TYR A 252 -23.91 -1.11 0.81
N LEU A 253 -23.78 0.11 1.30
CA LEU A 253 -22.49 0.70 1.65
C LEU A 253 -22.46 1.05 3.15
N SER A 254 -21.68 0.29 3.91
CA SER A 254 -21.48 0.48 5.34
C SER A 254 -20.41 1.53 5.60
N THR A 255 -20.79 2.60 6.29
CA THR A 255 -19.86 3.67 6.68
C THR A 255 -20.19 4.25 8.06
N ARG A 256 -19.19 4.82 8.72
CA ARG A 256 -19.36 5.59 9.97
C ARG A 256 -19.87 7.01 9.70
N THR A 257 -19.48 7.55 8.56
CA THR A 257 -19.78 8.93 8.14
C THR A 257 -20.07 8.91 6.66
N ILE A 258 -21.17 9.54 6.26
CA ILE A 258 -21.54 9.65 4.85
C ILE A 258 -20.58 10.66 4.20
N PRO A 259 -19.75 10.26 3.22
CA PRO A 259 -18.87 11.20 2.56
C PRO A 259 -19.71 12.07 1.61
N ALA A 260 -20.00 13.32 2.00
CA ALA A 260 -20.84 14.24 1.22
C ALA A 260 -20.32 14.50 -0.20
N GLU A 261 -19.00 14.38 -0.41
CA GLU A 261 -18.39 14.50 -1.73
C GLU A 261 -18.74 13.33 -2.66
N VAL A 262 -18.96 12.14 -2.10
CA VAL A 262 -19.32 10.91 -2.83
C VAL A 262 -20.84 10.80 -2.96
N PHE A 263 -21.58 11.25 -1.95
CA PHE A 263 -23.04 11.28 -1.91
C PHE A 263 -23.53 12.72 -1.80
N PRO A 264 -23.47 13.51 -2.89
CA PRO A 264 -23.93 14.90 -2.88
C PRO A 264 -25.45 14.99 -2.85
N GLU A 265 -25.97 16.10 -2.34
CA GLU A 265 -27.38 16.47 -2.46
C GLU A 265 -27.56 17.58 -3.52
N PRO A 266 -28.44 17.42 -4.52
CA PRO A 266 -29.31 16.27 -4.76
C PRO A 266 -28.56 15.03 -5.26
N LEU A 267 -29.04 13.85 -4.87
CA LEU A 267 -28.44 12.57 -5.28
C LEU A 267 -28.37 12.40 -6.81
N GLU A 268 -27.18 12.08 -7.29
CA GLU A 268 -26.90 11.65 -8.67
C GLU A 268 -27.56 10.30 -9.02
N GLN A 269 -27.59 9.93 -10.30
CA GLN A 269 -28.27 8.70 -10.72
C GLN A 269 -27.64 7.42 -10.15
N TRP A 270 -26.31 7.39 -10.07
CA TRP A 270 -25.60 6.21 -9.56
C TRP A 270 -25.74 6.07 -8.04
N THR A 271 -25.73 7.17 -7.28
CA THR A 271 -25.85 7.13 -5.81
C THR A 271 -27.23 6.62 -5.38
N LYS A 272 -28.27 6.84 -6.19
CA LYS A 272 -29.61 6.27 -5.98
C LYS A 272 -29.65 4.73 -6.04
N GLN A 273 -28.62 4.08 -6.59
CA GLN A 273 -28.50 2.61 -6.59
C GLN A 273 -27.92 2.06 -5.26
N VAL A 274 -27.44 2.94 -4.37
CA VAL A 274 -26.70 2.56 -3.17
C VAL A 274 -27.52 2.88 -1.92
N GLN A 275 -27.73 1.88 -1.08
CA GLN A 275 -28.29 2.05 0.26
C GLN A 275 -27.17 2.21 1.29
N ILE A 276 -27.07 3.40 1.90
CA ILE A 276 -26.14 3.60 3.01
C ILE A 276 -26.65 2.89 4.25
N VAL A 277 -25.76 2.15 4.93
CA VAL A 277 -26.05 1.50 6.22
C VAL A 277 -24.96 1.84 7.24
N PRO A 278 -25.24 1.71 8.55
CA PRO A 278 -24.25 1.99 9.59
C PRO A 278 -23.13 0.95 9.62
N SER A 279 -22.23 1.05 10.61
CA SER A 279 -21.11 0.13 10.74
C SER A 279 -21.58 -1.30 11.03
N LEU A 280 -21.05 -2.27 10.28
CA LEU A 280 -21.22 -3.70 10.58
C LEU A 280 -20.69 -4.00 11.98
N ARG A 281 -21.55 -4.55 12.86
CA ARG A 281 -21.23 -4.76 14.28
C ARG A 281 -20.94 -6.22 14.61
N SER A 282 -21.77 -7.14 14.14
CA SER A 282 -21.61 -8.58 14.42
C SER A 282 -22.41 -9.43 13.44
N VAL A 283 -22.12 -10.74 13.44
CA VAL A 283 -22.90 -11.75 12.72
C VAL A 283 -23.30 -12.84 13.72
N SER A 284 -24.60 -13.10 13.88
CA SER A 284 -25.09 -14.13 14.81
C SER A 284 -24.72 -15.54 14.34
N SER A 285 -24.89 -16.55 15.22
CA SER A 285 -24.74 -17.97 14.87
C SER A 285 -25.69 -18.43 13.75
N SER A 286 -26.86 -17.78 13.60
CA SER A 286 -27.80 -18.01 12.50
C SER A 286 -27.45 -17.25 11.20
N GLY A 287 -26.37 -16.47 11.19
CA GLY A 287 -25.92 -15.70 10.02
C GLY A 287 -26.60 -14.34 9.86
N VAL A 288 -27.37 -13.88 10.86
CA VAL A 288 -27.99 -12.54 10.83
C VAL A 288 -26.92 -11.48 11.05
N ILE A 289 -26.86 -10.50 10.15
CA ILE A 289 -25.98 -9.35 10.26
C ILE A 289 -26.65 -8.28 11.11
N THR A 290 -25.92 -7.72 12.08
CA THR A 290 -26.37 -6.59 12.90
C THR A 290 -25.47 -5.39 12.68
N PHE A 291 -26.07 -4.22 12.48
CA PHE A 291 -25.37 -2.94 12.36
C PHE A 291 -25.34 -2.17 13.69
N SER A 292 -24.55 -1.10 13.75
CA SER A 292 -24.30 -0.34 14.98
C SER A 292 -25.55 0.32 15.58
N ASP A 293 -26.56 0.63 14.78
CA ASP A 293 -27.84 1.22 15.19
C ASP A 293 -28.91 0.19 15.56
N GLY A 294 -28.61 -1.11 15.42
CA GLY A 294 -29.55 -2.20 15.64
C GLY A 294 -30.33 -2.65 14.39
N MET A 295 -30.13 -2.01 13.22
CA MET A 295 -30.62 -2.56 11.95
C MET A 295 -30.05 -3.97 11.76
N THR A 296 -30.86 -4.86 11.19
CA THR A 296 -30.43 -6.22 10.85
C THR A 296 -30.69 -6.56 9.39
N LEU A 297 -29.91 -7.51 8.87
CA LEU A 297 -30.18 -8.19 7.60
C LEU A 297 -30.16 -9.69 7.85
N GLY A 298 -31.17 -10.40 7.36
CA GLY A 298 -31.28 -11.85 7.46
C GLY A 298 -30.17 -12.58 6.69
N PRO A 299 -29.96 -13.88 6.98
CA PRO A 299 -28.88 -14.66 6.38
C PRO A 299 -28.97 -14.77 4.84
N GLU A 300 -30.17 -14.67 4.28
CA GLU A 300 -30.43 -14.74 2.84
C GLU A 300 -30.47 -13.35 2.17
N GLU A 301 -30.28 -12.25 2.91
CA GLU A 301 -30.35 -10.89 2.35
C GLU A 301 -29.05 -10.41 1.72
N LEU A 302 -27.95 -11.13 1.92
CA LEU A 302 -26.64 -10.80 1.38
C LEU A 302 -25.94 -12.04 0.85
N ASP A 303 -25.42 -11.93 -0.38
CA ASP A 303 -24.62 -12.98 -1.00
C ASP A 303 -23.12 -12.72 -0.74
N VAL A 304 -22.74 -11.46 -0.53
CA VAL A 304 -21.34 -11.04 -0.38
C VAL A 304 -21.19 -9.93 0.67
N VAL A 305 -20.19 -10.08 1.55
CA VAL A 305 -19.61 -8.97 2.33
C VAL A 305 -18.24 -8.64 1.76
N LEU A 306 -18.10 -7.46 1.15
CA LEU A 306 -16.85 -6.98 0.54
C LEU A 306 -16.22 -5.91 1.42
N PHE A 307 -15.05 -6.20 1.95
CA PHE A 307 -14.28 -5.27 2.78
C PHE A 307 -13.43 -4.34 1.92
N ALA A 308 -13.73 -3.04 1.97
CA ALA A 308 -12.92 -1.96 1.40
C ALA A 308 -12.18 -1.20 2.52
N THR A 309 -11.58 -1.96 3.45
CA THR A 309 -11.03 -1.47 4.71
C THR A 309 -9.53 -1.21 4.69
N GLY A 310 -8.90 -1.32 3.52
CA GLY A 310 -7.50 -0.99 3.32
C GLY A 310 -6.57 -2.16 3.63
N TYR A 311 -5.36 -1.86 4.07
CA TYR A 311 -4.28 -2.84 4.15
C TYR A 311 -3.48 -2.65 5.43
N ASN A 312 -2.69 -3.66 5.78
CA ASN A 312 -1.68 -3.60 6.81
C ASN A 312 -0.30 -3.41 6.18
N PHE A 313 0.62 -2.80 6.93
CA PHE A 313 2.05 -2.95 6.68
C PHE A 313 2.48 -4.36 7.05
N ALA A 314 3.11 -5.05 6.10
CA ALA A 314 3.56 -6.42 6.27
C ALA A 314 4.87 -6.66 5.51
N TYR A 315 5.80 -7.34 6.18
CA TYR A 315 7.15 -7.63 5.68
C TYR A 315 7.44 -9.11 5.93
N SER A 316 6.96 -9.99 5.04
CA SER A 316 7.07 -11.45 5.22
C SER A 316 8.51 -11.95 5.27
N PHE A 317 9.47 -11.16 4.78
CA PHE A 317 10.90 -11.43 4.84
C PHE A 317 11.59 -10.89 6.10
N ILE A 318 10.85 -10.29 7.04
CA ILE A 318 11.38 -9.78 8.31
C ILE A 318 10.81 -10.63 9.44
N ASP A 319 11.66 -11.42 10.11
CA ASP A 319 11.25 -12.22 11.26
C ASP A 319 11.57 -11.51 12.57
N GLN A 320 10.58 -10.76 13.06
CA GLN A 320 10.68 -9.99 14.30
C GLN A 320 10.70 -10.85 15.58
N THR A 321 10.65 -12.19 15.47
CA THR A 321 10.70 -13.08 16.64
C THR A 321 12.10 -13.63 16.89
N LYS A 322 12.93 -13.70 15.84
CA LYS A 322 14.23 -14.37 15.90
C LYS A 322 15.40 -13.53 15.37
N ASP A 323 15.18 -12.68 14.38
CA ASP A 323 16.25 -12.03 13.63
C ASP A 323 16.54 -10.63 14.15
N GLU A 324 17.81 -10.32 14.39
CA GLU A 324 18.24 -8.95 14.67
C GLU A 324 18.32 -8.12 13.37
N PRO A 325 18.02 -6.81 13.45
CA PRO A 325 17.64 -6.04 14.63
C PRO A 325 16.14 -6.10 14.95
N TRP A 326 15.35 -6.78 14.12
CA TRP A 326 13.88 -6.79 14.15
C TRP A 326 13.30 -7.34 15.45
N LYS A 327 13.99 -8.31 16.05
CA LYS A 327 13.66 -8.89 17.35
C LYS A 327 13.79 -7.87 18.47
N SER A 328 14.87 -7.10 18.48
CA SER A 328 15.09 -6.04 19.49
C SER A 328 14.27 -4.79 19.21
N HIS A 329 13.96 -4.52 17.94
CA HIS A 329 13.28 -3.32 17.48
C HIS A 329 12.31 -3.67 16.34
N SER A 330 11.08 -4.03 16.69
CA SER A 330 10.07 -4.45 15.71
C SER A 330 9.79 -3.41 14.64
N VAL A 331 9.62 -3.85 13.39
CA VAL A 331 9.26 -2.98 12.26
C VAL A 331 7.76 -2.67 12.31
N VAL A 332 6.92 -3.65 12.63
CA VAL A 332 5.47 -3.51 12.75
C VAL A 332 4.97 -4.06 14.07
N SER A 333 3.93 -3.44 14.62
CA SER A 333 3.14 -4.00 15.74
C SER A 333 1.87 -4.63 15.19
N PRO A 334 1.61 -5.94 15.43
CA PRO A 334 0.41 -6.60 14.92
C PRO A 334 -0.85 -5.85 15.33
N ARG A 335 -1.75 -5.61 14.36
CA ARG A 335 -3.03 -4.95 14.61
C ARG A 335 -4.01 -5.94 15.23
N LEU A 336 -3.78 -6.27 16.50
CA LEU A 336 -4.61 -7.20 17.24
C LEU A 336 -6.00 -6.60 17.48
N ALA A 337 -7.01 -7.41 17.17
CA ALA A 337 -8.43 -7.10 17.27
C ALA A 337 -8.91 -6.63 18.66
N VAL A 338 -8.24 -7.05 19.73
CA VAL A 338 -8.73 -6.91 21.10
C VAL A 338 -7.56 -6.49 21.99
N SER A 339 -7.63 -5.27 22.53
CA SER A 339 -6.76 -4.90 23.64
C SER A 339 -7.26 -5.66 24.88
N ARG A 340 -6.56 -6.74 25.23
CA ARG A 340 -6.72 -7.57 26.45
C ARG A 340 -7.78 -8.67 26.36
N GLU A 341 -7.30 -9.87 26.66
CA GLU A 341 -8.00 -11.15 26.72
C GLU A 341 -9.14 -11.07 27.77
N GLY A 342 -10.40 -11.14 27.33
CA GLY A 342 -11.54 -11.19 28.25
C GLY A 342 -12.88 -11.41 27.57
N ASP A 343 -13.25 -10.51 26.64
CA ASP A 343 -14.64 -10.39 26.18
C ASP A 343 -14.87 -10.66 24.67
N ALA A 344 -13.81 -10.97 23.92
CA ALA A 344 -13.97 -11.25 22.48
C ALA A 344 -14.41 -12.69 22.23
N GLU A 345 -15.50 -12.83 21.48
CA GLU A 345 -15.96 -14.10 20.93
C GLU A 345 -14.83 -14.75 20.11
N ARG A 346 -14.66 -16.07 20.27
CA ARG A 346 -13.65 -16.83 19.53
C ARG A 346 -14.31 -17.69 18.46
N PRO A 347 -13.68 -17.86 17.29
CA PRO A 347 -14.15 -18.80 16.30
C PRO A 347 -14.17 -20.23 16.89
N PRO A 348 -15.12 -21.07 16.47
CA PRO A 348 -15.09 -22.47 16.86
C PRO A 348 -13.85 -23.16 16.24
N PRO A 349 -13.32 -24.25 16.84
CA PRO A 349 -12.05 -24.85 16.44
C PRO A 349 -11.92 -25.17 14.94
N GLU A 350 -13.00 -25.60 14.30
CA GLU A 350 -13.05 -25.92 12.86
C GLU A 350 -12.92 -24.71 11.93
N LYS A 351 -13.03 -23.48 12.47
CA LYS A 351 -12.84 -22.23 11.74
C LYS A 351 -11.45 -21.61 11.96
N VAL A 352 -10.66 -22.17 12.88
CA VAL A 352 -9.30 -21.70 13.18
C VAL A 352 -8.30 -22.32 12.21
N GLN A 353 -7.42 -21.48 11.66
CA GLN A 353 -6.29 -21.89 10.85
C GLN A 353 -5.00 -21.77 11.69
N PRO A 354 -4.33 -22.89 12.03
CA PRO A 354 -3.09 -22.87 12.81
C PRO A 354 -1.94 -22.15 12.10
N GLY A 355 -1.10 -21.45 12.88
CA GLY A 355 0.16 -20.87 12.40
C GLY A 355 0.03 -19.51 11.72
N LEU A 356 -1.09 -18.82 11.92
CA LEU A 356 -1.34 -17.49 11.36
C LEU A 356 -1.02 -16.34 12.33
N GLU A 357 -0.79 -16.64 13.61
CA GLU A 357 -0.62 -15.65 14.69
C GLU A 357 0.51 -14.65 14.40
N GLY A 358 1.65 -15.13 13.89
CA GLY A 358 2.81 -14.31 13.53
C GLY A 358 2.70 -13.62 12.16
N ARG A 359 1.60 -13.82 11.42
CA ARG A 359 1.42 -13.27 10.06
C ARG A 359 0.56 -12.00 10.02
N VAL A 360 0.03 -11.57 11.16
CA VAL A 360 -0.80 -10.37 11.26
C VAL A 360 0.09 -9.13 11.16
N GLY A 361 -0.09 -8.35 10.10
CA GLY A 361 0.63 -7.08 9.90
C GLY A 361 0.17 -5.97 10.84
N GLY A 362 0.78 -4.80 10.69
CA GLY A 362 0.55 -3.64 11.54
C GLY A 362 -0.10 -2.46 10.83
N SER A 363 -0.59 -1.50 11.60
CA SER A 363 -1.11 -0.23 11.08
C SER A 363 -0.04 0.80 10.74
N ALA A 364 1.22 0.53 11.11
CA ALA A 364 2.33 1.46 10.99
C ALA A 364 3.67 0.71 10.95
N VAL A 365 4.69 1.40 10.44
CA VAL A 365 6.09 1.07 10.58
C VAL A 365 6.68 1.87 11.73
N HIS A 366 7.49 1.23 12.56
CA HIS A 366 8.05 1.79 13.79
C HIS A 366 9.57 1.95 13.70
N HIS A 367 10.11 2.66 14.71
CA HIS A 367 11.55 2.92 14.85
C HIS A 367 12.17 3.65 13.66
N LEU A 368 11.40 4.53 13.02
CA LEU A 368 11.88 5.39 11.94
C LEU A 368 12.40 6.72 12.48
N ASP A 369 13.21 7.40 11.68
CA ASP A 369 13.63 8.75 11.97
C ASP A 369 12.43 9.71 12.02
N GLY A 370 12.47 10.68 12.94
CA GLY A 370 11.37 11.62 13.15
C GLY A 370 11.32 12.79 12.15
N SER A 371 12.27 12.89 11.22
CA SER A 371 12.38 14.03 10.30
C SER A 371 11.75 13.74 8.95
N CYS A 372 11.89 12.50 8.47
CA CYS A 372 11.48 12.14 7.12
C CYS A 372 10.85 10.74 7.01
N GLU A 373 10.90 9.95 8.10
CA GLU A 373 10.35 8.58 8.19
C GLU A 373 10.87 7.66 7.07
N MET A 374 12.13 7.82 6.70
CA MET A 374 12.78 6.99 5.68
C MET A 374 13.74 6.01 6.32
N PHE A 375 14.50 6.44 7.34
CA PHE A 375 15.59 5.66 7.89
C PHE A 375 15.16 4.90 9.14
N TYR A 376 15.50 3.62 9.20
CA TYR A 376 15.29 2.80 10.38
C TYR A 376 16.36 3.11 11.43
N LEU A 377 15.97 3.73 12.55
CA LEU A 377 16.91 4.26 13.56
C LEU A 377 17.86 3.22 14.18
N PRO A 378 17.45 1.96 14.44
CA PRO A 378 18.37 0.97 14.98
C PRO A 378 19.55 0.68 14.04
N ASP A 379 19.33 0.78 12.72
CA ASP A 379 20.42 0.79 11.72
C ASP A 379 19.99 1.58 10.45
N PRO A 380 20.42 2.84 10.30
CA PRO A 380 20.03 3.70 9.18
C PRO A 380 20.56 3.30 7.79
N THR A 381 21.28 2.18 7.69
CA THR A 381 21.57 1.55 6.40
C THR A 381 20.37 0.79 5.82
N ILE A 382 19.29 0.68 6.60
CA ILE A 382 17.95 0.32 6.13
C ILE A 382 17.13 1.59 5.92
N ALA A 383 16.52 1.69 4.75
CA ALA A 383 15.51 2.70 4.48
C ALA A 383 14.19 2.08 3.99
N PHE A 384 13.08 2.67 4.41
CA PHE A 384 11.74 2.40 3.90
C PHE A 384 11.30 3.56 3.00
N ILE A 385 10.62 3.24 1.91
CA ILE A 385 10.11 4.23 0.97
C ILE A 385 8.62 3.99 0.69
N GLY A 386 7.88 5.07 0.46
CA GLY A 386 6.48 5.01 0.07
C GLY A 386 5.54 4.54 1.19
N LEU A 387 5.85 4.84 2.45
CA LEU A 387 4.97 4.56 3.60
C LEU A 387 3.78 5.53 3.70
N ALA A 388 3.89 6.69 3.07
CA ALA A 388 2.99 7.80 3.29
C ALA A 388 1.62 7.61 2.63
N TYR A 389 0.58 8.06 3.34
CA TYR A 389 -0.79 8.10 2.84
C TYR A 389 -1.19 9.49 2.36
N TRP A 390 -2.13 9.55 1.41
CA TRP A 390 -2.71 10.79 0.84
C TRP A 390 -1.71 11.67 0.09
N VAL A 391 -0.83 11.02 -0.64
CA VAL A 391 0.26 11.60 -1.40
C VAL A 391 0.15 11.24 -2.88
N VAL A 392 0.97 11.87 -3.70
CA VAL A 392 1.30 11.52 -5.07
C VAL A 392 2.48 10.54 -5.03
N PRO A 393 2.24 9.23 -5.19
CA PRO A 393 3.24 8.21 -4.81
C PRO A 393 4.56 8.36 -5.58
N PHE A 394 4.50 8.59 -6.89
CA PHE A 394 5.69 8.63 -7.75
C PHE A 394 6.56 9.84 -7.38
N ARG A 395 5.99 11.06 -7.41
CA ARG A 395 6.68 12.31 -7.04
C ARG A 395 7.29 12.27 -5.63
N LEU A 396 6.52 11.77 -4.65
CA LEU A 396 7.03 11.65 -3.28
C LEU A 396 8.20 10.69 -3.25
N SER A 397 8.02 9.46 -3.75
CA SER A 397 9.05 8.42 -3.73
C SER A 397 10.33 8.87 -4.42
N GLU A 398 10.23 9.63 -5.52
CA GLU A 398 11.39 10.20 -6.19
C GLU A 398 12.23 11.10 -5.27
N VAL A 399 11.59 11.97 -4.49
CA VAL A 399 12.26 12.84 -3.50
C VAL A 399 12.80 12.01 -2.35
N GLN A 400 12.04 11.03 -1.84
CA GLN A 400 12.52 10.15 -0.76
C GLN A 400 13.79 9.39 -1.18
N SER A 401 13.75 8.79 -2.36
CA SER A 401 14.88 8.08 -2.95
C SER A 401 16.11 8.97 -3.11
N ARG A 402 15.89 10.23 -3.47
CA ARG A 402 16.96 11.20 -3.66
C ARG A 402 17.64 11.59 -2.35
N VAL A 403 16.86 11.75 -1.28
CA VAL A 403 17.35 12.01 0.09
C VAL A 403 18.12 10.80 0.61
N ILE A 404 17.58 9.59 0.45
CA ILE A 404 18.25 8.33 0.83
C ILE A 404 19.59 8.21 0.09
N ALA A 405 19.59 8.40 -1.23
CA ALA A 405 20.80 8.31 -2.03
C ALA A 405 21.86 9.35 -1.60
N TYR A 406 21.45 10.60 -1.32
CA TYR A 406 22.34 11.63 -0.77
C TYR A 406 22.94 11.24 0.59
N ALA A 407 22.09 10.77 1.51
CA ALA A 407 22.48 10.39 2.86
C ALA A 407 23.53 9.28 2.88
N TRP A 408 23.40 8.29 1.98
CA TRP A 408 24.28 7.13 1.94
C TRP A 408 25.55 7.32 1.11
N THR A 409 25.55 8.18 0.09
CA THR A 409 26.73 8.37 -0.77
C THR A 409 27.55 9.61 -0.38
N GLN A 410 26.92 10.78 -0.36
CA GLN A 410 27.61 12.06 -0.24
C GLN A 410 27.76 12.51 1.20
N ALA A 411 26.67 12.48 1.98
CA ALA A 411 26.71 12.92 3.37
C ALA A 411 27.30 11.84 4.29
N ARG A 412 27.08 10.55 3.97
CA ARG A 412 27.37 9.41 4.84
C ARG A 412 26.81 9.58 6.26
N GLN A 413 25.65 10.22 6.35
CA GLN A 413 24.88 10.45 7.56
C GLN A 413 23.45 10.86 7.17
N ILE A 414 22.51 10.68 8.09
CA ILE A 414 21.19 11.31 7.95
C ILE A 414 21.40 12.84 8.05
N PRO A 415 20.98 13.65 7.07
CA PRO A 415 21.20 15.09 7.11
C PRO A 415 20.58 15.71 8.37
N ALA A 416 21.38 16.47 9.12
CA ALA A 416 20.96 17.07 10.39
C ALA A 416 19.94 18.20 10.20
N GLU A 417 19.94 18.78 8.99
CA GLU A 417 19.08 19.89 8.56
C GLU A 417 17.68 19.43 8.14
N LEU A 418 17.41 18.12 8.12
CA LEU A 418 16.07 17.62 7.78
C LEU A 418 15.03 18.19 8.75
N PRO A 419 14.00 18.91 8.26
CA PRO A 419 12.95 19.43 9.11
C PRO A 419 12.16 18.28 9.75
N PRO A 420 11.53 18.49 10.92
CA PRO A 420 10.54 17.56 11.45
C PRO A 420 9.44 17.31 10.42
N ILE A 421 9.05 16.04 10.27
CA ILE A 421 8.01 15.67 9.30
C ILE A 421 6.68 16.33 9.68
N GLN A 422 6.05 17.00 8.72
CA GLN A 422 4.69 17.51 8.87
C GLN A 422 3.68 16.41 8.54
N LYS A 423 2.61 16.32 9.33
CA LYS A 423 1.55 15.32 9.20
C LYS A 423 0.23 15.95 8.77
N SER A 424 -0.67 15.11 8.25
CA SER A 424 -2.01 15.52 7.85
C SER A 424 -2.86 15.81 9.07
N GLU A 425 -3.42 17.01 9.18
CA GLU A 425 -4.44 17.33 10.19
C GLU A 425 -5.76 16.59 9.91
N GLU A 426 -6.11 16.38 8.64
CA GLU A 426 -7.35 15.68 8.25
C GLU A 426 -7.40 14.18 8.60
N LEU A 427 -6.26 13.59 8.95
CA LEU A 427 -6.10 12.14 9.12
C LEU A 427 -5.43 11.79 10.45
N GLU A 428 -5.82 12.52 11.50
CA GLU A 428 -5.40 12.25 12.87
C GLU A 428 -5.54 10.75 13.21
N GLY A 429 -4.45 10.17 13.71
CA GLY A 429 -4.38 8.76 14.10
C GLY A 429 -3.79 7.81 13.05
N ASN A 430 -3.52 8.24 11.81
CA ASN A 430 -2.64 7.50 10.90
C ASN A 430 -1.21 8.06 10.97
N PRO A 431 -0.23 7.33 11.53
CA PRO A 431 1.11 7.87 11.76
C PRO A 431 1.86 8.21 10.47
N HIS A 432 1.51 7.63 9.33
CA HIS A 432 2.16 7.93 8.04
C HIS A 432 1.30 8.81 7.13
N ALA A 433 0.21 9.40 7.62
CA ALA A 433 -0.55 10.35 6.82
C ALA A 433 0.16 11.71 6.73
N ILE A 434 0.52 12.09 5.50
CA ILE A 434 1.13 13.40 5.21
C ILE A 434 0.07 14.35 4.66
N GLY A 435 -0.64 13.98 3.59
CA GLY A 435 -1.72 14.81 3.05
C GLY A 435 -1.27 16.20 2.56
N MET A 436 -2.23 17.08 2.25
CA MET A 436 -1.97 18.45 1.84
C MET A 436 -2.20 19.42 3.01
N PRO A 437 -1.42 20.50 3.17
CA PRO A 437 -0.29 20.93 2.34
C PRO A 437 1.06 20.27 2.69
N ALA A 438 1.08 19.44 3.74
CA ALA A 438 2.32 18.87 4.28
C ALA A 438 3.15 18.08 3.26
N GLU A 439 2.52 17.49 2.23
CA GLU A 439 3.17 16.77 1.14
C GLU A 439 4.29 17.59 0.49
N TRP A 440 3.97 18.77 -0.04
CA TRP A 440 4.99 19.57 -0.73
C TRP A 440 5.89 20.31 0.25
N LEU A 441 5.39 20.71 1.43
CA LEU A 441 6.21 21.33 2.46
C LEU A 441 7.33 20.40 2.93
N ASN A 442 7.02 19.13 3.14
CA ASN A 442 8.01 18.10 3.46
C ASN A 442 8.98 17.89 2.30
N THR A 443 8.49 17.68 1.08
CA THR A 443 9.41 17.42 -0.07
C THR A 443 10.33 18.60 -0.36
N ASN A 444 9.85 19.84 -0.27
CA ASN A 444 10.66 21.05 -0.45
C ASN A 444 11.71 21.16 0.66
N GLY A 445 11.29 20.95 1.92
CA GLY A 445 12.19 20.95 3.07
C GLY A 445 13.29 19.89 2.99
N TRP A 446 12.96 18.68 2.54
CA TRP A 446 13.93 17.61 2.35
C TRP A 446 14.92 17.89 1.21
N LEU A 447 14.44 18.42 0.07
CA LEU A 447 15.32 18.85 -1.01
C LEU A 447 16.28 19.95 -0.54
N LYS A 448 15.76 20.96 0.18
CA LYS A 448 16.57 22.01 0.78
C LYS A 448 17.64 21.49 1.73
N ALA A 449 17.29 20.51 2.57
CA ALA A 449 18.22 19.90 3.52
C ALA A 449 19.40 19.18 2.86
N ILE A 450 19.24 18.75 1.59
CA ILE A 450 20.32 18.12 0.81
C ILE A 450 20.99 19.10 -0.18
N GLY A 451 20.74 20.41 -0.03
CA GLY A 451 21.32 21.47 -0.87
C GLY A 451 20.62 21.66 -2.22
N GLU A 452 19.37 21.22 -2.35
CA GLU A 452 18.55 21.31 -3.57
C GLU A 452 17.23 22.05 -3.30
N GLY A 453 16.25 22.01 -4.21
CA GLY A 453 14.95 22.62 -3.96
C GLY A 453 14.97 24.15 -4.08
N GLY A 454 15.59 24.68 -5.15
CA GLY A 454 15.46 26.09 -5.53
C GLY A 454 14.23 26.35 -6.41
N GLN A 455 13.94 27.63 -6.70
CA GLN A 455 12.84 28.02 -7.59
C GLN A 455 13.26 28.15 -9.06
N ASP A 456 14.51 28.56 -9.32
CA ASP A 456 15.03 28.78 -10.67
C ASP A 456 16.40 28.10 -10.83
N GLY A 457 16.45 26.97 -11.55
CA GLY A 457 17.71 26.33 -11.92
C GLY A 457 17.53 25.00 -12.67
N PRO A 458 18.51 24.59 -13.49
CA PRO A 458 18.53 23.24 -14.07
C PRO A 458 18.78 22.23 -12.95
N GLY A 459 17.74 21.56 -12.45
CA GLY A 459 17.86 20.60 -11.37
C GLY A 459 16.54 20.30 -10.64
N TRP A 460 16.65 19.75 -9.44
CA TRP A 460 15.51 19.44 -8.57
C TRP A 460 14.97 20.70 -7.91
N HIS A 461 13.83 21.17 -8.39
CA HIS A 461 13.15 22.37 -7.91
C HIS A 461 12.10 22.09 -6.83
N GLU A 462 11.67 23.12 -6.11
CA GLU A 462 10.50 23.03 -5.21
C GLU A 462 9.21 22.70 -6.00
N ALA A 463 8.18 22.22 -5.32
CA ALA A 463 6.85 22.13 -5.94
C ALA A 463 6.42 23.51 -6.47
N THR A 464 6.18 23.60 -7.78
CA THR A 464 5.76 24.85 -8.42
C THR A 464 4.34 25.22 -8.00
N GLU A 465 4.00 26.52 -8.02
CA GLU A 465 2.64 26.99 -7.75
C GLU A 465 1.61 26.32 -8.67
N GLU A 466 1.98 26.13 -9.95
CA GLU A 466 1.16 25.42 -10.92
C GLU A 466 0.88 23.98 -10.49
N TRP A 467 1.92 23.23 -10.09
CA TRP A 467 1.74 21.84 -9.65
C TRP A 467 0.92 21.76 -8.36
N ILE A 468 1.13 22.68 -7.41
CA ILE A 468 0.34 22.76 -6.16
C ILE A 468 -1.13 22.99 -6.49
N GLN A 469 -1.44 23.92 -7.39
CA GLN A 469 -2.80 24.19 -7.82
C GLN A 469 -3.44 22.97 -8.50
N GLN A 470 -2.70 22.32 -9.40
CA GLN A 470 -3.14 21.10 -10.09
C GLN A 470 -3.38 19.94 -9.11
N ARG A 471 -2.49 19.73 -8.15
CA ARG A 471 -2.59 18.71 -7.10
C ARG A 471 -3.78 18.96 -6.17
N THR A 472 -4.02 20.22 -5.80
CA THR A 472 -5.12 20.64 -4.92
C THR A 472 -6.48 20.42 -5.59
N THR A 473 -6.59 20.70 -6.89
CA THR A 473 -7.85 20.60 -7.65
C THR A 473 -8.08 19.23 -8.28
N ALA A 474 -7.09 18.33 -8.28
CA ALA A 474 -7.13 17.03 -8.95
C ALA A 474 -8.39 16.19 -8.66
N LYS A 475 -8.82 16.13 -7.39
CA LYS A 475 -10.01 15.35 -7.00
C LYS A 475 -11.30 15.95 -7.56
N ALA A 476 -11.45 17.27 -7.45
CA ALA A 476 -12.61 17.98 -8.00
C ALA A 476 -12.64 17.85 -9.54
N PHE A 477 -11.49 17.97 -10.19
CA PHE A 477 -11.37 17.82 -11.64
C PHE A 477 -11.70 16.39 -12.10
N ARG A 478 -11.29 15.36 -11.35
CA ARG A 478 -11.69 13.97 -11.63
C ARG A 478 -13.20 13.82 -11.55
N LYS A 479 -13.82 14.36 -10.49
CA LYS A 479 -15.26 14.30 -10.30
C LYS A 479 -16.01 15.02 -11.42
N GLU A 480 -15.53 16.17 -11.88
CA GLU A 480 -16.10 16.88 -13.03
C GLU A 480 -16.07 16.04 -14.31
N LEU A 481 -14.95 15.35 -14.55
CA LEU A 481 -14.76 14.57 -15.78
C LEU A 481 -15.54 13.25 -15.80
N TYR A 482 -15.68 12.59 -14.65
CA TYR A 482 -16.24 11.23 -14.56
C TYR A 482 -17.51 11.09 -13.71
N GLY A 483 -17.91 12.13 -12.99
CA GLY A 483 -19.13 12.14 -12.17
C GLY A 483 -19.02 11.45 -10.81
N TYR A 484 -17.80 11.22 -10.27
CA TYR A 484 -17.60 10.65 -8.92
C TYR A 484 -16.23 10.93 -8.29
#